data_AF-A4YVP6-F1
#
_entry.id   AF-A4YVP6-F1
#
_cell.length_a   1.000
_cell.length_b   1.000
_cell.length_c   1.000
_cell.angle_alpha   90.00
_cell.angle_beta   90.00
_cell.angle_gamma   90.00
#
_symmetry.space_group_name_H-M   'P 1'
#
loop_
_entity.id
_entity.type
_entity.pdbx_description
1 polymer ?
#
loop_
_entity_poly.entity_id
_entity_poly.type
_entity_poly.pdbx_seq_one_letter_code
_entity_poly.pdbx_strand_id
1 'polypeptide(L)'
;MNHDTYPDDYIRGILNGVKVIAMVGASPSEIRPSFFAFKYLVQRGYDMIPVNPGHVGKSLMGRPFVASLADINRPLDMVDIFRSSQHIMPVVDEAMKLSPLPKVIWMQLGARDDAAAEKAEAAGLKVVMNRCPKIEYGRLSSEISWMGVNSRTISAKRAPIPTQGMRLSLNRTSVGGGATAAADRAAKDRSDPT
;
A
#
# COMPACT_ATOMS: atom_id res chain seq x y z
N MET A 1 15.91 -9.21 -10.95
CA MET A 1 14.90 -10.31 -11.03
C MET A 1 14.08 -10.12 -12.33
N ASN A 2 13.39 -11.11 -12.94
CA ASN A 2 12.58 -10.84 -14.16
C ASN A 2 11.18 -10.23 -13.85
N HIS A 3 10.82 -10.11 -12.57
CA HIS A 3 9.64 -9.38 -12.07
C HIS A 3 8.25 -9.82 -12.56
N ASP A 4 8.14 -10.89 -13.35
CA ASP A 4 6.87 -11.47 -13.79
C ASP A 4 6.17 -12.27 -12.67
N THR A 5 6.97 -12.92 -11.83
CA THR A 5 6.51 -13.73 -10.69
C THR A 5 7.36 -13.44 -9.47
N TYR A 6 6.74 -13.53 -8.29
CA TYR A 6 7.41 -13.35 -7.00
C TYR A 6 7.06 -14.52 -6.10
N PRO A 7 8.06 -15.10 -5.40
CA PRO A 7 7.79 -16.05 -4.32
C PRO A 7 6.89 -15.44 -3.24
N ASP A 8 5.96 -16.23 -2.70
CA ASP A 8 5.00 -15.77 -1.69
C ASP A 8 5.69 -15.30 -0.39
N ASP A 9 6.77 -15.96 -0.01
CA ASP A 9 7.63 -15.59 1.11
C ASP A 9 8.37 -14.26 0.89
N TYR A 10 8.78 -13.95 -0.34
CA TYR A 10 9.37 -12.66 -0.68
C TYR A 10 8.37 -11.53 -0.44
N ILE A 11 7.16 -11.64 -1.00
CA ILE A 11 6.09 -10.64 -0.83
C ILE A 11 5.64 -10.55 0.63
N ARG A 12 5.40 -11.69 1.29
CA ARG A 12 5.03 -11.75 2.70
C ARG A 12 6.11 -11.12 3.59
N GLY A 13 7.38 -11.38 3.30
CA GLY A 13 8.52 -10.82 4.02
C GLY A 13 8.56 -9.29 3.91
N ILE A 14 8.32 -8.74 2.71
CA ILE A 14 8.20 -7.29 2.51
C ILE A 14 7.02 -6.73 3.31
N LEU A 15 5.80 -7.26 3.11
CA LEU A 15 4.60 -6.73 3.74
C LEU A 15 4.65 -6.83 5.28
N ASN A 16 5.32 -7.84 5.83
CA ASN A 16 5.56 -7.96 7.27
C ASN A 16 6.63 -6.97 7.76
N GLY A 17 7.68 -6.72 6.98
CA GLY A 17 8.81 -5.88 7.39
C GLY A 17 8.59 -4.37 7.28
N VAL A 18 7.76 -3.90 6.35
CA VAL A 18 7.57 -2.46 6.07
C VAL A 18 6.56 -1.82 7.02
N LYS A 19 6.87 -0.69 7.66
CA LYS A 19 5.94 0.00 8.58
C LYS A 19 5.45 1.32 7.98
N VAL A 20 6.38 2.11 7.45
CA VAL A 20 6.09 3.43 6.88
C VAL A 20 6.11 3.34 5.35
N ILE A 21 5.02 3.78 4.70
CA ILE A 21 4.85 3.68 3.25
C ILE A 21 4.54 5.06 2.67
N ALA A 22 5.35 5.53 1.73
CA ALA A 22 5.06 6.73 0.95
C ALA A 22 4.35 6.34 -0.36
N MET A 23 3.12 6.80 -0.55
CA MET A 23 2.35 6.52 -1.77
C MET A 23 2.44 7.70 -2.74
N VAL A 24 3.20 7.52 -3.81
CA VAL A 24 3.38 8.52 -4.89
C VAL A 24 2.24 8.41 -5.88
N GLY A 25 1.53 9.53 -6.10
CA GLY A 25 0.31 9.55 -6.91
C GLY A 25 -0.97 9.24 -6.11
N ALA A 26 -0.93 9.42 -4.78
CA ALA A 26 -2.12 9.33 -3.95
C ALA A 26 -3.18 10.35 -4.39
N SER A 27 -4.46 9.97 -4.37
CA SER A 27 -5.58 10.84 -4.71
C SER A 27 -6.68 10.75 -3.64
N PRO A 28 -7.32 11.87 -3.25
CA PRO A 28 -8.46 11.86 -2.35
C PRO A 28 -9.77 11.44 -3.04
N SER A 29 -9.75 11.23 -4.35
CA SER A 29 -10.93 10.84 -5.12
C SER A 29 -11.30 9.38 -4.86
N GLU A 30 -12.50 9.15 -4.33
CA GLU A 30 -12.97 7.81 -3.94
C GLU A 30 -13.15 6.84 -5.13
N ILE A 31 -13.14 7.33 -6.38
CA ILE A 31 -13.19 6.48 -7.57
C ILE A 31 -11.81 5.99 -8.02
N ARG A 32 -10.72 6.55 -7.47
CA ARG A 32 -9.36 6.21 -7.89
C ARG A 32 -8.85 4.97 -7.14
N PRO A 33 -8.18 4.01 -7.81
CA PRO A 33 -7.59 2.85 -7.16
C PRO A 33 -6.63 3.19 -6.01
N SER A 34 -5.87 4.29 -6.14
CA SER A 34 -4.96 4.76 -5.08
C SER A 34 -5.67 5.09 -3.78
N PHE A 35 -6.89 5.65 -3.83
CA PHE A 35 -7.69 5.91 -2.63
C PHE A 35 -8.02 4.62 -1.87
N PHE A 36 -8.46 3.58 -2.57
CA PHE A 36 -8.81 2.30 -1.96
C PHE A 36 -7.60 1.57 -1.39
N ALA A 37 -6.47 1.57 -2.11
CA ALA A 37 -5.24 0.98 -1.63
C ALA A 37 -4.73 1.71 -0.38
N PHE A 38 -4.74 3.05 -0.39
CA PHE A 38 -4.33 3.87 0.76
C PHE A 38 -5.23 3.60 1.97
N LYS A 39 -6.56 3.67 1.80
CA LYS A 39 -7.54 3.37 2.85
C LYS A 39 -7.31 1.99 3.46
N TYR A 40 -7.12 0.98 2.60
CA TYR A 40 -6.90 -0.39 3.06
C TYR A 40 -5.62 -0.52 3.88
N LEU A 41 -4.50 0.03 3.40
CA LEU A 41 -3.22 -0.06 4.11
C LEU A 41 -3.24 0.71 5.44
N VAL A 42 -3.87 1.89 5.50
CA VAL A 42 -4.11 2.60 6.78
C VAL A 42 -4.87 1.69 7.76
N GLN A 43 -5.92 1.01 7.30
CA GLN A 43 -6.71 0.08 8.11
C GLN A 43 -5.93 -1.16 8.57
N ARG A 44 -4.82 -1.50 7.89
CA ARG A 44 -3.89 -2.58 8.31
C ARG A 44 -2.76 -2.09 9.21
N GLY A 45 -2.85 -0.84 9.67
CA GLY A 45 -1.88 -0.28 10.61
C GLY A 45 -0.56 0.12 9.95
N TYR A 46 -0.52 0.28 8.63
CA TYR A 46 0.64 0.92 7.98
C TYR A 46 0.61 2.42 8.23
N ASP A 47 1.78 2.99 8.46
CA ASP A 47 1.95 4.43 8.56
C ASP A 47 2.11 5.02 7.16
N MET A 48 0.97 5.37 6.57
CA MET A 48 0.89 5.86 5.19
C MET A 48 1.20 7.35 5.08
N ILE A 49 1.95 7.74 4.05
CA ILE A 49 2.26 9.13 3.70
C ILE A 49 1.77 9.39 2.27
N PRO A 50 0.80 10.29 2.04
CA PRO A 50 0.31 10.57 0.69
C PRO A 50 1.20 11.61 0.00
N VAL A 51 1.76 11.25 -1.16
CA VAL A 51 2.66 12.12 -1.94
C VAL A 51 1.98 12.50 -3.25
N ASN A 52 1.62 13.78 -3.38
CA ASN A 52 1.06 14.35 -4.61
C ASN A 52 1.12 15.90 -4.58
N PRO A 53 1.90 16.55 -5.47
CA PRO A 53 2.02 18.00 -5.49
C PRO A 53 0.69 18.72 -5.80
N GLY A 54 -0.20 18.09 -6.56
CA GLY A 54 -1.52 18.67 -6.90
C GLY A 54 -2.54 18.66 -5.75
N HIS A 55 -2.19 18.09 -4.59
CA HIS A 55 -3.08 17.98 -3.44
C HIS A 55 -2.47 18.51 -2.13
N VAL A 56 -1.32 19.18 -2.21
CA VAL A 56 -0.71 19.88 -1.06
C VAL A 56 -1.75 20.83 -0.43
N GLY A 57 -1.77 20.87 0.90
CA GLY A 57 -2.78 21.62 1.67
C GLY A 57 -4.08 20.86 1.94
N LYS A 58 -4.28 19.69 1.33
CA LYS A 58 -5.37 18.77 1.66
C LYS A 58 -4.86 17.64 2.57
N SER A 59 -5.78 16.83 3.06
CA SER A 59 -5.48 15.59 3.77
C SER A 59 -6.20 14.39 3.17
N LEU A 60 -5.62 13.21 3.35
CA LEU A 60 -6.20 11.91 3.02
C LEU A 60 -6.20 11.04 4.27
N MET A 61 -7.37 10.66 4.77
CA MET A 61 -7.51 9.86 5.99
C MET A 61 -6.75 10.47 7.19
N GLY A 62 -6.90 11.79 7.37
CA GLY A 62 -6.23 12.55 8.43
C GLY A 62 -4.73 12.78 8.25
N ARG A 63 -4.14 12.36 7.12
CA ARG A 63 -2.72 12.55 6.82
C ARG A 63 -2.52 13.67 5.79
N PRO A 64 -1.65 14.65 6.05
CA PRO A 64 -1.41 15.74 5.10
C PRO A 64 -0.69 15.24 3.85
N PHE A 65 -1.02 15.80 2.69
CA PHE A 65 -0.27 15.57 1.46
C PHE A 65 1.07 16.29 1.49
N VAL A 66 2.12 15.62 1.03
CA VAL A 66 3.41 16.22 0.71
C VAL A 66 3.59 16.32 -0.81
N ALA A 67 4.42 17.26 -1.28
CA ALA A 67 4.60 17.49 -2.71
C ALA A 67 5.52 16.44 -3.33
N SER A 68 6.54 16.05 -2.60
CA SER A 68 7.63 15.20 -3.05
C SER A 68 8.08 14.23 -1.94
N LEU A 69 8.87 13.21 -2.29
CA LEU A 69 9.51 12.34 -1.30
C LEU A 69 10.55 13.11 -0.47
N ALA A 70 11.20 14.12 -1.05
CA ALA A 70 12.17 14.96 -0.34
C ALA A 70 11.55 15.77 0.81
N ASP A 71 10.25 16.05 0.78
CA ASP A 71 9.54 16.77 1.85
C ASP A 71 9.26 15.87 3.09
N ILE A 72 9.61 14.59 3.03
CA ILE A 72 9.37 13.64 4.11
C ILE A 72 10.53 13.69 5.11
N ASN A 73 10.37 14.46 6.19
CA ASN A 73 11.38 14.66 7.24
C ASN A 73 11.56 13.47 8.21
N ARG A 74 11.23 12.25 7.80
CA ARG A 74 11.39 11.04 8.63
C ARG A 74 11.66 9.80 7.77
N PRO A 75 12.27 8.75 8.34
CA PRO A 75 12.51 7.50 7.62
C PRO A 75 11.21 6.88 7.07
N LEU A 76 11.29 6.31 5.86
CA LEU A 76 10.24 5.50 5.27
C LEU A 76 10.80 4.16 4.78
N ASP A 77 9.99 3.09 4.83
CA ASP A 77 10.45 1.74 4.47
C ASP A 77 10.18 1.39 3.00
N MET A 78 9.06 1.88 2.45
CA MET A 78 8.60 1.52 1.11
C MET A 78 8.04 2.73 0.35
N VAL A 79 8.43 2.85 -0.92
CA VAL A 79 7.82 3.79 -1.88
C VAL A 79 6.83 3.01 -2.76
N ASP A 80 5.55 3.36 -2.69
CA ASP A 80 4.46 2.75 -3.47
C ASP A 80 4.01 3.69 -4.60
N ILE A 81 4.20 3.28 -5.85
CA ILE A 81 4.12 4.14 -7.04
C ILE A 81 2.82 3.86 -7.82
N PHE A 82 1.90 4.84 -7.81
CA PHE A 82 0.65 4.89 -8.59
C PHE A 82 0.76 5.80 -9.83
N ARG A 83 1.96 5.95 -10.39
CA ARG A 83 2.22 6.74 -11.60
C ARG A 83 2.44 5.82 -12.82
N SER A 84 2.23 6.35 -14.02
CA SER A 84 2.53 5.62 -15.26
C SER A 84 4.02 5.32 -15.40
N SER A 85 4.37 4.28 -16.16
CA SER A 85 5.75 3.81 -16.33
C SER A 85 6.77 4.89 -16.64
N GLN A 86 6.44 5.84 -17.51
CA GLN A 86 7.31 6.97 -17.88
C GLN A 86 7.72 7.88 -16.71
N HIS A 87 7.01 7.81 -15.57
CA HIS A 87 7.29 8.59 -14.38
C HIS A 87 7.90 7.75 -13.25
N ILE A 88 8.19 6.47 -13.48
CA ILE A 88 8.77 5.60 -12.45
C ILE A 88 10.24 5.95 -12.21
N MET A 89 11.06 6.00 -13.26
CA MET A 89 12.49 6.31 -13.12
C MET A 89 12.75 7.61 -12.32
N PRO A 90 12.08 8.75 -12.60
CA PRO A 90 12.25 9.96 -11.78
C PRO A 90 11.90 9.77 -10.29
N VAL A 91 10.88 8.96 -9.98
CA VAL A 91 10.49 8.67 -8.59
C VAL A 91 11.52 7.77 -7.90
N VAL A 92 12.08 6.79 -8.63
CA VAL A 92 13.17 5.95 -8.13
C VAL A 92 14.41 6.81 -7.86
N ASP A 93 14.75 7.73 -8.76
CA ASP A 93 15.85 8.68 -8.59
C ASP A 93 15.69 9.58 -7.38
N GLU A 94 14.46 10.00 -7.10
CA GLU A 94 14.14 10.76 -5.91
C GLU A 94 14.26 9.89 -4.64
N ALA A 95 13.73 8.67 -4.66
CA ALA A 95 13.82 7.73 -3.55
C ALA A 95 15.27 7.38 -3.18
N MET A 96 16.17 7.30 -4.17
CA MET A 96 17.61 7.05 -3.94
C MET A 96 18.34 8.22 -3.29
N LYS A 97 17.77 9.43 -3.28
CA LYS A 97 18.36 10.60 -2.61
C LYS A 97 17.99 10.69 -1.13
N LEU A 98 17.04 9.86 -0.67
CA LEU A 98 16.59 9.86 0.71
C LEU A 98 17.66 9.28 1.64
N SER A 99 17.72 9.84 2.84
CA SER A 99 18.56 9.34 3.92
C SER A 99 17.71 9.23 5.20
N PRO A 100 17.46 8.01 5.73
CA PRO A 100 17.92 6.72 5.22
C PRO A 100 17.22 6.29 3.92
N LEU A 101 17.90 5.46 3.12
CA LEU A 101 17.34 4.84 1.93
C LEU A 101 16.12 3.97 2.28
N PRO A 102 15.05 3.99 1.48
CA PRO A 102 13.96 3.05 1.63
C PRO A 102 14.44 1.63 1.33
N LYS A 103 13.75 0.64 1.88
CA LYS A 103 14.09 -0.78 1.69
C LYS A 103 13.45 -1.37 0.44
N VAL A 104 12.36 -0.75 -0.02
CA VAL A 104 11.49 -1.31 -1.04
C VAL A 104 10.98 -0.24 -2.00
N ILE A 105 11.08 -0.52 -3.31
CA ILE A 105 10.31 0.15 -4.36
C ILE A 105 9.18 -0.79 -4.79
N TRP A 106 7.95 -0.30 -4.74
CA TRP A 106 6.76 -1.04 -5.13
C TRP A 106 6.01 -0.30 -6.24
N MET A 107 5.90 -0.93 -7.41
CA MET A 107 5.21 -0.39 -8.57
C MET A 107 3.85 -1.09 -8.74
N GLN A 108 2.78 -0.30 -8.82
CA GLN A 108 1.42 -0.80 -8.86
C GLN A 108 1.07 -1.58 -10.12
N LEU A 109 -0.15 -2.13 -10.15
CA LEU A 109 -0.71 -2.78 -11.34
C LEU A 109 -0.64 -1.86 -12.56
N GLY A 110 -0.11 -2.39 -13.67
CA GLY A 110 0.11 -1.64 -14.91
C GLY A 110 1.32 -0.71 -14.90
N ALA A 111 2.03 -0.57 -13.77
CA ALA A 111 3.28 0.18 -13.66
C ALA A 111 4.46 -0.80 -13.70
N ARG A 112 5.26 -0.72 -14.77
CA ARG A 112 6.48 -1.50 -14.98
C ARG A 112 7.56 -0.65 -15.67
N ASP A 113 8.76 -0.68 -15.14
CA ASP A 113 9.97 -0.07 -15.73
C ASP A 113 11.18 -0.92 -15.30
N ASP A 114 11.66 -1.76 -16.22
CA ASP A 114 12.74 -2.72 -15.93
C ASP A 114 14.08 -2.02 -15.67
N ALA A 115 14.34 -0.88 -16.33
CA ALA A 115 15.56 -0.11 -16.10
C ALA A 115 15.56 0.55 -14.72
N ALA A 116 14.40 1.06 -14.28
CA ALA A 116 14.26 1.61 -12.93
C ALA A 116 14.37 0.52 -11.86
N ALA A 117 13.86 -0.68 -12.14
CA ALA A 117 14.01 -1.84 -11.28
C ALA A 117 15.47 -2.25 -11.12
N GLU A 118 16.21 -2.42 -12.22
CA GLU A 118 17.63 -2.76 -12.20
C GLU A 118 18.46 -1.73 -11.41
N LYS A 119 18.18 -0.44 -11.60
CA LYS A 119 18.83 0.65 -10.87
C LYS A 119 18.57 0.57 -9.36
N ALA A 120 17.33 0.32 -8.95
CA ALA A 120 16.98 0.17 -7.54
C ALA A 120 17.59 -1.11 -6.92
N GLU A 121 17.57 -2.23 -7.65
CA GLU A 121 18.21 -3.49 -7.21
C GLU A 121 19.72 -3.33 -7.04
N ALA A 122 20.40 -2.61 -7.94
CA ALA A 122 21.83 -2.32 -7.84
C ALA A 122 22.19 -1.48 -6.60
N ALA A 123 21.26 -0.65 -6.12
CA ALA A 123 21.38 0.09 -4.86
C ALA A 123 21.00 -0.74 -3.61
N GLY A 124 20.66 -2.02 -3.77
CA GLY A 124 20.32 -2.93 -2.69
C GLY A 124 18.86 -2.88 -2.23
N LEU A 125 17.98 -2.20 -2.98
CA LEU A 125 16.55 -2.13 -2.67
C LEU A 125 15.84 -3.39 -3.18
N LYS A 126 14.80 -3.80 -2.46
CA LYS A 126 13.85 -4.80 -2.96
C LYS A 126 12.89 -4.14 -3.94
N VAL A 127 12.61 -4.80 -5.05
CA VAL A 127 11.70 -4.28 -6.09
C VAL A 127 10.55 -5.24 -6.32
N VAL A 128 9.34 -4.69 -6.32
CA VAL A 128 8.12 -5.38 -6.76
C VAL A 128 7.45 -4.54 -7.83
N MET A 129 7.15 -5.14 -8.97
CA MET A 129 6.48 -4.50 -10.11
C MET A 129 5.17 -5.19 -10.44
N ASN A 130 4.24 -4.40 -11.01
CA ASN A 130 2.94 -4.88 -11.47
C ASN A 130 2.19 -5.71 -10.41
N ARG A 131 2.17 -5.22 -9.15
CA ARG A 131 1.44 -5.85 -8.03
C ARG A 131 0.76 -4.78 -7.19
N CYS A 132 -0.37 -5.11 -6.58
CA CYS A 132 -1.04 -4.23 -5.62
C CYS A 132 -0.84 -4.77 -4.19
N PRO A 133 -0.25 -3.99 -3.24
CA PRO A 133 -0.08 -4.41 -1.86
C PRO A 133 -1.40 -4.82 -1.20
N LYS A 134 -2.52 -4.15 -1.51
CA LYS A 134 -3.84 -4.53 -1.01
C LYS A 134 -4.23 -5.96 -1.44
N ILE A 135 -4.03 -6.28 -2.73
CA ILE A 135 -4.41 -7.59 -3.29
C ILE A 135 -3.48 -8.67 -2.72
N GLU A 136 -2.17 -8.42 -2.72
CA GLU A 136 -1.18 -9.34 -2.15
C GLU A 136 -1.39 -9.57 -0.66
N TYR A 137 -1.70 -8.52 0.11
CA TYR A 137 -2.01 -8.64 1.53
C TYR A 137 -3.25 -9.50 1.75
N GLY A 138 -4.36 -9.24 1.03
CA GLY A 138 -5.58 -10.04 1.15
C GLY A 138 -5.36 -11.51 0.76
N ARG A 139 -4.54 -11.76 -0.27
CA ARG A 139 -4.16 -13.11 -0.70
C ARG A 139 -3.35 -13.85 0.37
N LEU A 140 -2.38 -13.18 0.98
CA LEU A 140 -1.41 -13.79 1.91
C LEU A 140 -1.88 -13.84 3.37
N SER A 141 -2.86 -13.02 3.74
CA SER A 141 -3.48 -13.00 5.09
C SER A 141 -4.62 -14.02 5.25
N SER A 142 -4.91 -14.81 4.23
CA SER A 142 -6.06 -15.74 4.16
C SER A 142 -7.44 -15.07 4.18
N GLU A 143 -7.53 -13.73 4.11
CA GLU A 143 -8.80 -12.98 3.99
C GLU A 143 -9.65 -13.46 2.82
N ILE A 144 -9.04 -13.56 1.65
CA ILE A 144 -9.75 -13.90 0.42
C ILE A 144 -9.81 -15.42 0.23
N SER A 145 -8.95 -16.20 0.91
CA SER A 145 -9.06 -17.66 0.97
C SER A 145 -10.37 -18.11 1.60
N TRP A 146 -10.82 -17.43 2.67
CA TRP A 146 -12.12 -17.69 3.27
C TRP A 146 -13.29 -17.40 2.32
N MET A 147 -13.09 -16.47 1.37
CA MET A 147 -14.04 -16.14 0.31
C MET A 147 -13.90 -17.04 -0.93
N GLY A 148 -13.13 -18.13 -0.86
CA GLY A 148 -12.97 -19.11 -1.94
C GLY A 148 -11.95 -18.75 -3.03
N VAL A 149 -11.17 -17.68 -2.86
CA VAL A 149 -10.11 -17.31 -3.80
C VAL A 149 -8.81 -18.03 -3.46
N ASN A 150 -8.21 -18.68 -4.47
CA ASN A 150 -6.96 -19.42 -4.30
C ASN A 150 -5.82 -18.49 -3.86
N SER A 151 -5.35 -18.64 -2.63
CA SER A 151 -4.23 -17.87 -2.08
C SER A 151 -2.86 -18.42 -2.46
N ARG A 152 -2.78 -19.65 -2.99
CA ARG A 152 -1.55 -20.41 -3.29
C ARG A 152 -0.64 -20.64 -2.07
N THR A 153 -1.13 -20.34 -0.86
CA THR A 153 -0.40 -20.56 0.39
C THR A 153 -0.94 -21.81 1.08
N ILE A 154 -0.10 -22.84 1.21
CA ILE A 154 -0.37 -24.03 2.04
C ILE A 154 0.26 -23.79 3.42
N SER A 155 -0.52 -23.95 4.49
CA SER A 155 -0.07 -23.77 5.87
C SER A 155 -0.61 -24.87 6.77
N ALA A 156 0.25 -25.44 7.62
CA ALA A 156 -0.16 -26.39 8.66
C ALA A 156 -0.84 -25.71 9.86
N LYS A 157 -0.73 -24.37 9.99
CA LYS A 157 -1.43 -23.60 11.02
C LYS A 157 -2.85 -23.31 10.57
N ARG A 158 -3.84 -23.63 11.42
CA ARG A 158 -5.26 -23.32 11.18
C ARG A 158 -5.44 -21.81 11.07
N ALA A 159 -6.04 -21.34 9.97
CA ALA A 159 -6.41 -19.93 9.85
C ALA A 159 -7.40 -19.59 10.98
N PRO A 160 -7.27 -18.42 11.62
CA PRO A 160 -8.24 -17.98 12.62
C PRO A 160 -9.64 -17.97 12.01
N ILE A 161 -10.63 -18.51 12.73
CA ILE A 161 -12.03 -18.40 12.29
C ILE A 161 -12.38 -16.91 12.30
N PRO A 162 -12.84 -16.32 11.19
CA PRO A 162 -13.27 -14.93 11.19
C PRO A 162 -14.49 -14.79 12.11
N THR A 163 -14.31 -14.23 13.31
CA THR A 163 -15.42 -13.78 14.15
C THR A 163 -15.94 -12.44 13.63
N GLN A 164 -17.18 -12.08 13.97
CA GLN A 164 -17.78 -10.83 13.53
C GLN A 164 -16.90 -9.63 13.91
N GLY A 165 -16.41 -8.89 12.91
CA GLY A 165 -15.51 -7.75 13.10
C GLY A 165 -14.01 -8.08 13.07
N MET A 166 -13.62 -9.37 13.07
CA MET A 166 -12.22 -9.77 12.98
C MET A 166 -11.76 -9.75 11.52
N ARG A 167 -10.84 -8.84 11.20
CA ARG A 167 -10.15 -8.85 9.91
C ARG A 167 -8.87 -9.65 10.03
N LEU A 168 -8.75 -10.72 9.25
CA LEU A 168 -7.51 -11.51 9.16
C LEU A 168 -6.36 -10.57 8.77
N SER A 169 -5.14 -10.80 9.24
CA SER A 169 -4.03 -9.87 9.05
C SER A 169 -2.69 -10.59 9.01
N LEU A 170 -1.72 -9.97 8.35
CA LEU A 170 -0.32 -10.38 8.38
C LEU A 170 0.33 -9.82 9.66
N ASN A 171 0.49 -10.65 10.70
CA ASN A 171 1.22 -10.35 11.96
C ASN A 171 0.99 -8.93 12.55
N ARG A 172 -0.18 -8.33 12.32
CA ARG A 172 -0.50 -6.93 12.67
C ARG A 172 -1.91 -6.81 13.21
N THR A 173 -2.11 -5.88 14.13
CA THR A 173 -3.44 -5.51 14.59
C THR A 173 -4.12 -4.67 13.52
N SER A 174 -5.30 -5.09 13.05
CA SER A 174 -6.12 -4.27 12.16
C SER A 174 -6.73 -3.11 12.97
N VAL A 175 -6.63 -1.89 12.46
CA VAL A 175 -7.23 -0.70 13.11
C VAL A 175 -8.56 -0.35 12.44
N GLY A 176 -9.49 0.18 13.23
CA GLY A 176 -10.74 0.73 12.73
C GLY A 176 -10.45 1.77 11.64
N GLY A 177 -11.09 1.64 10.49
CA GLY A 177 -10.93 2.61 9.41
C GLY A 177 -11.51 3.96 9.80
N GLY A 178 -10.73 5.03 9.60
CA GLY A 178 -11.24 6.39 9.73
C GLY A 178 -12.50 6.59 8.88
N ALA A 179 -13.40 7.44 9.38
CA ALA A 179 -14.64 7.79 8.72
C ALA A 179 -14.37 8.25 7.27
N THR A 180 -15.19 7.77 6.34
CA THR A 180 -15.21 8.27 4.96
C THR A 180 -16.48 9.05 4.74
N ALA A 181 -16.47 10.04 3.83
CA ALA A 181 -17.66 10.81 3.50
C ALA A 181 -18.85 9.91 3.11
N ALA A 182 -18.60 8.77 2.46
CA ALA A 182 -19.63 7.75 2.20
C ALA A 182 -20.18 7.06 3.46
N ALA A 183 -19.32 6.80 4.45
CA ALA A 183 -19.73 6.23 5.74
C ALA A 183 -20.49 7.25 6.59
N ASP A 184 -20.09 8.53 6.53
CA ASP A 184 -20.78 9.63 7.21
C ASP A 184 -22.17 9.87 6.61
N ARG A 185 -22.31 9.79 5.29
CA ARG A 185 -23.63 9.85 4.63
C ARG A 185 -24.54 8.69 5.05
N ALA A 186 -24.02 7.46 5.02
CA ALA A 186 -24.79 6.29 5.42
C ALA A 186 -25.16 6.29 6.92
N ALA A 187 -24.34 6.93 7.77
CA ALA A 187 -24.67 7.13 9.18
C ALA A 187 -25.75 8.20 9.36
N LYS A 188 -25.71 9.27 8.56
CA LYS A 188 -26.70 10.35 8.58
C LYS A 188 -28.10 9.87 8.16
N ASP A 189 -28.18 9.01 7.14
CA ASP A 189 -29.43 8.40 6.69
C ASP A 189 -30.05 7.43 7.73
N ARG A 190 -29.27 6.98 8.73
CA ARG A 190 -29.77 6.14 9.83
C ARG A 190 -30.21 6.93 11.06
N SER A 191 -29.85 8.22 11.15
CA SER A 191 -30.16 9.07 12.29
C SER A 191 -31.41 9.95 12.10
N ASP A 192 -32.06 9.89 10.93
CA ASP A 192 -33.35 10.55 10.70
C ASP A 192 -34.49 9.58 11.04
N PRO A 193 -35.19 9.75 12.18
CA PRO A 193 -36.44 9.04 12.41
C PRO A 193 -37.51 9.68 11.51
N THR A 194 -38.25 8.84 10.79
CA THR A 194 -39.54 9.19 10.15
C THR A 194 -40.54 9.75 11.16
#